data_AF-A0A2M7SRC0-F1
#
_entry.id   AF-A0A2M7SRC0-F1
#
_cell.length_a   1.000
_cell.length_b   1.000
_cell.length_c   1.000
_cell.angle_alpha   90.00
_cell.angle_beta   90.00
_cell.angle_gamma   90.00
#
_symmetry.space_group_name_H-M   'P 1'
#
loop_
_entity.id
_entity.type
_entity.pdbx_description
1 polymer ?
#
loop_
_entity_poly.entity_id
_entity_poly.type
_entity_poly.pdbx_seq_one_letter_code
_entity_poly.pdbx_strand_id
1 'polypeptide(L)'
;MGLTMVGVFIVPTILVEEKEKHTLQAVLVSPASYTDLVTGKVLVGLVYSLLTALILLLLNDGFSGNAAVTLLAVLLGSLFLVQCGLLLGAIFTTTTQVNTWSSIVMLALLIPAMFIMPPQPPEPIPTLTQLIPTSHMAEAIRLSLSNHATLSSVGPDLVILAASTVIVFIAVIWVLRRERQ
;
A
#
# COMPACT_ATOMS: atom_id res chain seq x y z
N MET A 1 5.97 3.34 9.09
CA MET A 1 5.28 4.65 8.95
C MET A 1 5.62 5.37 7.65
N GLY A 2 6.88 5.43 7.20
CA GLY A 2 7.23 6.11 5.93
C GLY A 2 6.49 5.57 4.70
N LEU A 3 6.46 4.25 4.51
CA LEU A 3 5.75 3.59 3.39
C LEU A 3 4.24 3.88 3.36
N THR A 4 3.58 3.86 4.51
CA THR A 4 2.15 4.14 4.64
C THR A 4 1.82 5.60 4.30
N MET A 5 2.69 6.56 4.63
CA MET A 5 2.48 7.96 4.22
C MET A 5 2.59 8.13 2.71
N VAL A 6 3.59 7.52 2.07
CA VAL A 6 3.74 7.61 0.61
C VAL A 6 2.53 6.98 -0.09
N GLY A 7 2.18 5.75 0.28
CA GLY A 7 1.09 5.02 -0.37
C GLY A 7 -0.29 5.64 -0.15
N VAL A 8 -0.63 5.99 1.10
CA VAL A 8 -2.00 6.36 1.49
C VAL A 8 -2.26 7.87 1.43
N PHE A 9 -1.23 8.72 1.44
CA PHE A 9 -1.41 10.19 1.36
C PHE A 9 -0.93 10.77 0.03
N ILE A 10 0.32 10.49 -0.37
CA ILE A 10 0.92 11.17 -1.52
C ILE A 10 0.25 10.73 -2.83
N VAL A 11 0.19 9.42 -3.07
CA VAL A 11 -0.33 8.85 -4.31
C VAL A 11 -1.81 9.23 -4.58
N PRO A 12 -2.75 9.10 -3.63
CA PRO A 12 -4.14 9.52 -3.88
C PRO A 12 -4.29 11.02 -4.13
N THR A 13 -3.51 11.85 -3.42
CA THR A 13 -3.58 13.31 -3.58
C THR A 13 -3.19 13.71 -5.00
N ILE A 14 -2.14 13.11 -5.56
CA ILE A 14 -1.74 13.34 -6.96
C ILE A 14 -2.88 12.99 -7.94
N LEU A 15 -3.56 11.86 -7.72
CA LEU A 15 -4.67 11.46 -8.59
C LEU A 15 -5.86 12.41 -8.50
N VAL A 16 -6.18 12.87 -7.30
CA VAL A 16 -7.32 13.77 -7.09
C VAL A 16 -7.04 15.20 -7.54
N GLU A 17 -5.82 15.69 -7.37
CA GLU A 17 -5.42 16.95 -7.97
C GLU A 17 -5.58 16.94 -9.50
N GLU A 18 -5.26 15.82 -10.15
CA GLU A 18 -5.47 15.68 -11.60
C GLU A 18 -6.95 15.60 -12.00
N LYS A 19 -7.80 15.03 -11.13
CA LYS A 19 -9.26 15.07 -11.30
C LYS A 19 -9.78 16.50 -11.16
N GLU A 20 -9.38 17.23 -10.12
CA GLU A 20 -9.79 18.61 -9.85
C GLU A 20 -9.32 19.58 -10.94
N LYS A 21 -8.10 19.41 -11.44
CA LYS A 21 -7.54 20.26 -12.52
C LYS A 21 -8.01 19.86 -13.92
N HIS A 22 -8.90 18.86 -14.04
CA HIS A 22 -9.36 18.26 -15.29
C HIS A 22 -8.23 17.74 -16.22
N THR A 23 -7.00 17.61 -15.71
CA THR A 23 -5.85 17.12 -16.49
C THR A 23 -5.96 15.62 -16.75
N LEU A 24 -6.69 14.88 -15.91
CA LEU A 24 -7.00 13.47 -16.16
C LEU A 24 -7.75 13.29 -17.50
N GLN A 25 -8.65 14.22 -17.84
CA GLN A 25 -9.39 14.19 -19.11
C GLN A 25 -8.48 14.53 -20.28
N ALA A 26 -7.52 15.44 -20.09
CA ALA A 26 -6.49 15.79 -21.08
C ALA A 26 -5.56 14.62 -21.41
N VAL A 27 -5.23 13.76 -20.43
CA VAL A 27 -4.45 12.53 -20.68
C VAL A 27 -5.28 11.50 -21.45
N LEU A 28 -6.58 11.41 -21.19
CA LEU A 28 -7.49 10.47 -21.86
C LEU A 28 -7.90 10.89 -23.28
N VAL A 29 -7.48 12.07 -23.76
CA VAL A 29 -7.60 12.46 -25.18
C VAL A 29 -6.48 11.83 -26.02
N SER A 30 -5.42 11.36 -25.38
CA SER A 30 -4.44 10.46 -25.98
C SER A 30 -5.00 9.03 -26.01
N PRO A 31 -4.52 8.12 -26.90
CA PRO A 31 -4.99 6.74 -27.00
C PRO A 31 -4.57 5.86 -25.79
N ALA A 32 -4.41 6.44 -24.60
CA ALA A 32 -4.06 5.75 -23.37
C ALA A 32 -5.29 5.08 -22.74
N SER A 33 -5.16 3.79 -22.39
CA SER A 33 -6.18 3.09 -21.62
C SER A 33 -6.11 3.49 -20.13
N TYR A 34 -7.22 3.36 -19.42
CA TYR A 34 -7.26 3.48 -17.95
C TYR A 34 -6.27 2.54 -17.26
N THR A 35 -6.04 1.37 -17.83
CA THR A 35 -5.04 0.42 -17.33
C THR A 35 -3.64 1.01 -17.37
N ASP A 36 -3.31 1.75 -18.43
CA ASP A 36 -1.98 2.34 -18.62
C ASP A 36 -1.79 3.52 -17.65
N LEU A 37 -2.85 4.31 -17.45
CA LEU A 37 -2.84 5.41 -16.48
C LEU A 37 -2.67 4.91 -15.05
N VAL A 38 -3.44 3.89 -14.64
CA VAL A 38 -3.34 3.30 -13.30
C VAL A 38 -1.98 2.64 -13.12
N THR A 39 -1.50 1.86 -14.10
CA THR A 39 -0.20 1.17 -14.01
C THR A 39 0.95 2.18 -13.93
N GLY A 40 0.90 3.27 -14.70
CA GLY A 40 1.88 4.35 -14.62
C GLY A 40 1.90 5.00 -13.23
N LYS A 41 0.73 5.24 -12.63
CA LYS A 41 0.65 5.80 -11.27
C LYS A 41 1.12 4.83 -10.19
N VAL A 42 0.79 3.54 -10.32
CA VAL A 42 1.31 2.50 -9.44
C VAL A 42 2.83 2.46 -9.52
N LEU A 43 3.41 2.53 -10.72
CA LEU A 43 4.87 2.56 -10.91
C LEU A 43 5.51 3.79 -10.25
N VAL A 44 4.93 4.98 -10.42
CA VAL A 44 5.41 6.19 -9.74
C VAL A 44 5.36 6.03 -8.23
N GLY A 45 4.21 5.59 -7.68
CA GLY A 45 4.05 5.35 -6.24
C GLY A 45 5.02 4.29 -5.70
N LEU A 46 5.30 3.25 -6.48
CA LEU A 46 6.29 2.23 -6.16
C LEU A 46 7.70 2.78 -6.12
N VAL A 47 8.11 3.60 -7.08
CA VAL A 47 9.44 4.23 -7.08
C VAL A 47 9.62 5.09 -5.83
N TYR A 48 8.65 5.95 -5.50
CA TYR A 48 8.70 6.74 -4.27
C TYR A 48 8.78 5.88 -3.01
N SER A 49 8.00 4.80 -2.96
CA SER A 49 7.96 3.89 -1.82
C SER A 49 9.26 3.10 -1.66
N LEU A 50 9.84 2.61 -2.76
CA LEU A 50 11.12 1.89 -2.76
C LEU A 50 12.28 2.80 -2.38
N LEU A 51 12.31 4.04 -2.88
CA LEU A 51 13.30 5.03 -2.45
C LEU A 51 13.19 5.32 -0.95
N THR A 52 11.96 5.52 -0.46
CA THR A 52 11.71 5.75 0.97
C THR A 52 12.16 4.54 1.81
N ALA A 53 11.83 3.32 1.38
CA ALA A 53 12.26 2.11 2.07
C ALA A 53 13.77 1.93 2.05
N LEU A 54 14.44 2.20 0.93
CA LEU A 54 15.89 2.09 0.81
C LEU A 54 16.58 3.05 1.78
N ILE A 55 16.13 4.30 1.83
CA ILE A 55 16.64 5.30 2.79
C ILE A 55 16.44 4.80 4.23
N LEU A 56 15.24 4.32 4.56
CA LEU A 56 14.95 3.82 5.91
C LEU A 56 15.79 2.60 6.29
N LEU A 57 16.01 1.66 5.37
CA LEU A 57 16.83 0.48 5.59
C LEU A 57 18.31 0.85 5.80
N LEU A 58 18.83 1.79 5.01
CA LEU A 58 20.19 2.30 5.18
C LEU A 58 20.38 3.04 6.51
N LEU A 59 19.38 3.79 6.96
CA LEU A 59 19.43 4.52 8.24
C LEU A 59 19.31 3.62 9.47
N ASN A 60 18.66 2.46 9.35
CA ASN A 60 18.39 1.56 10.48
C ASN A 60 19.32 0.33 10.53
N ASP A 61 20.36 0.27 9.71
CA ASP A 61 21.16 -0.96 9.52
C ASP A 61 20.27 -2.20 9.25
N GLY A 62 19.18 -1.99 8.51
CA GLY A 62 18.12 -2.99 8.29
C GLY A 62 18.52 -4.18 7.41
N PHE A 63 19.79 -4.25 7.00
CA PHE A 63 20.38 -5.37 6.27
C PHE A 63 20.90 -6.49 7.18
N SER A 64 20.62 -6.42 8.49
CA SER A 64 21.07 -7.41 9.49
C SER A 64 20.46 -8.82 9.33
N GLY A 65 19.43 -8.99 8.48
CA GLY A 65 18.79 -10.29 8.19
C GLY A 65 18.87 -10.72 6.72
N ASN A 66 17.85 -11.43 6.24
CA ASN A 66 17.78 -11.85 4.84
C ASN A 66 17.31 -10.68 3.94
N ALA A 67 18.27 -9.93 3.41
CA ALA A 67 18.03 -8.76 2.58
C ALA A 67 17.07 -9.01 1.41
N ALA A 68 17.11 -10.19 0.78
CA ALA A 68 16.23 -10.53 -0.33
C ALA A 68 14.77 -10.68 0.10
N VAL A 69 14.51 -11.29 1.26
CA VAL A 69 13.16 -11.45 1.81
C VAL A 69 12.61 -10.09 2.27
N THR A 70 13.44 -9.26 2.90
CA THR A 70 13.06 -7.90 3.30
C THR A 70 12.68 -7.06 2.09
N LEU A 71 13.46 -7.09 1.02
CA LEU A 71 13.17 -6.35 -0.21
C LEU A 71 11.86 -6.83 -0.86
N LEU A 72 11.59 -8.14 -0.90
CA LEU A 72 10.34 -8.68 -1.42
C LEU A 72 9.13 -8.26 -0.59
N ALA A 73 9.22 -8.34 0.74
CA ALA A 73 8.15 -7.92 1.64
C ALA A 73 7.85 -6.41 1.51
N VAL A 74 8.89 -5.58 1.41
CA VAL A 74 8.77 -4.14 1.18
C VAL A 74 8.15 -3.85 -0.19
N LEU A 75 8.56 -4.58 -1.23
CA LEU A 75 8.02 -4.39 -2.57
C LEU A 75 6.53 -4.73 -2.60
N LEU A 76 6.11 -5.89 -2.12
CA LEU A 76 4.70 -6.27 -2.09
C LEU A 76 3.87 -5.36 -1.18
N GLY A 77 4.39 -5.02 -0.01
CA GLY A 77 3.72 -4.13 0.95
C GLY A 77 3.53 -2.72 0.41
N SER A 78 4.55 -2.16 -0.25
CA SER A 78 4.43 -0.87 -0.93
C SER A 78 3.43 -0.91 -2.07
N LEU A 79 3.41 -1.99 -2.86
CA LEU A 79 2.46 -2.17 -3.96
C LEU A 79 1.01 -2.18 -3.46
N PHE A 80 0.77 -2.90 -2.36
CA PHE A 80 -0.52 -2.91 -1.68
C PHE A 80 -0.93 -1.50 -1.20
N LEU A 81 -0.06 -0.81 -0.46
CA LEU A 81 -0.36 0.52 0.10
C LEU A 81 -0.61 1.58 -0.98
N VAL A 82 0.19 1.57 -2.04
CA VAL A 82 0.04 2.48 -3.20
C VAL A 82 -1.32 2.25 -3.87
N GLN A 83 -1.73 1.00 -4.04
CA GLN A 83 -3.03 0.67 -4.64
C GLN A 83 -4.20 1.03 -3.74
N CYS A 84 -4.09 0.82 -2.42
CA CYS A 84 -5.08 1.29 -1.47
C CYS A 84 -5.24 2.82 -1.53
N GLY A 85 -4.13 3.56 -1.60
CA GLY A 85 -4.16 4.99 -1.84
C GLY A 85 -4.86 5.35 -3.15
N LEU A 86 -4.46 4.73 -4.27
CA LEU A 86 -5.12 4.96 -5.55
C LEU A 86 -6.61 4.66 -5.53
N LEU A 87 -7.05 3.66 -4.77
CA LEU A 87 -8.48 3.36 -4.59
C LEU A 87 -9.21 4.52 -3.90
N LEU A 88 -8.61 5.12 -2.86
CA LEU A 88 -9.17 6.32 -2.23
C LEU A 88 -9.24 7.49 -3.21
N GLY A 89 -8.17 7.73 -3.98
CA GLY A 89 -8.18 8.78 -5.00
C GLY A 89 -9.09 8.48 -6.20
N ALA A 90 -9.45 7.21 -6.40
CA ALA A 90 -10.44 6.79 -7.39
C ALA A 90 -11.87 7.02 -6.89
N ILE A 91 -12.14 6.81 -5.60
CA ILE A 91 -13.48 6.97 -4.98
C ILE A 91 -13.80 8.44 -4.67
N PHE A 92 -12.81 9.20 -4.20
CA PHE A 92 -13.00 10.59 -3.79
C PHE A 92 -12.57 11.54 -4.92
N THR A 93 -13.28 12.66 -5.03
CA THR A 93 -13.08 13.63 -6.10
C THR A 93 -12.45 14.94 -5.63
N THR A 94 -12.38 15.18 -4.32
CA THR A 94 -11.79 16.41 -3.77
C THR A 94 -10.60 16.15 -2.86
N THR A 95 -9.62 17.04 -2.92
CA THR A 95 -8.37 16.93 -2.14
C THR A 95 -8.66 16.88 -0.63
N THR A 96 -9.66 17.64 -0.18
CA THR A 96 -10.10 17.63 1.22
C THR A 96 -10.70 16.28 1.64
N GLN A 97 -11.54 15.67 0.81
CA GLN A 97 -12.11 14.35 1.10
C GLN A 97 -11.02 13.28 1.19
N VAL A 98 -10.09 13.28 0.22
CA VAL A 98 -8.94 12.37 0.25
C VAL A 98 -8.15 12.56 1.54
N ASN A 99 -7.82 13.79 1.93
CA ASN A 99 -7.01 14.02 3.11
C ASN A 99 -7.69 13.49 4.40
N THR A 100 -8.98 13.80 4.58
CA THR A 100 -9.75 13.33 5.74
C THR A 100 -9.89 11.80 5.75
N TRP A 101 -10.30 11.19 4.64
CA TRP A 101 -10.50 9.74 4.57
C TRP A 101 -9.19 8.96 4.59
N SER A 102 -8.13 9.48 3.97
CA SER A 102 -6.79 8.87 4.01
C SER A 102 -6.23 8.87 5.43
N SER A 103 -6.53 9.90 6.24
CA SER A 103 -6.17 9.91 7.67
C SER A 103 -6.84 8.77 8.43
N ILE A 104 -8.14 8.56 8.20
CA ILE A 104 -8.91 7.47 8.84
C ILE A 104 -8.40 6.10 8.38
N VAL A 105 -8.19 5.94 7.08
CA VAL A 105 -7.70 4.67 6.50
C VAL A 105 -6.27 4.39 6.94
N MET A 106 -5.40 5.40 7.02
CA MET A 106 -4.04 5.25 7.55
C MET A 106 -4.08 4.77 9.00
N LEU A 107 -4.93 5.36 9.84
CA LEU A 107 -5.12 4.88 11.21
C LEU A 107 -5.59 3.42 11.23
N ALA A 108 -6.61 3.08 10.44
CA ALA A 108 -7.12 1.71 10.34
C ALA A 108 -6.04 0.71 9.88
N LEU A 109 -5.19 1.11 8.94
CA LEU A 109 -4.09 0.28 8.42
C LEU A 109 -2.92 0.15 9.40
N LEU A 110 -2.73 1.13 10.30
CA LEU A 110 -1.70 1.09 11.35
C LEU A 110 -2.11 0.28 12.58
N ILE A 111 -3.42 0.18 12.87
CA ILE A 111 -3.95 -0.56 14.01
C ILE A 111 -3.35 -1.98 14.12
N PRO A 112 -3.35 -2.81 13.06
CA PRO A 112 -2.76 -4.15 13.15
C PRO A 112 -1.27 -4.14 13.49
N ALA A 113 -0.51 -3.17 12.95
CA ALA A 113 0.92 -3.07 13.21
C ALA A 113 1.24 -2.71 14.68
N MET A 114 0.34 -2.01 15.37
CA MET A 114 0.49 -1.68 16.79
C MET A 114 0.32 -2.90 17.71
N PHE A 115 -0.50 -3.86 17.30
CA PHE A 115 -0.83 -5.06 18.10
C PHE A 115 0.13 -6.24 17.89
N ILE A 116 1.14 -6.10 17.03
CA ILE A 116 2.21 -7.10 16.83
C ILE A 116 3.22 -7.08 17.99
N MET A 117 3.33 -5.95 18.72
CA MET A 117 4.12 -5.89 19.94
C MET A 117 3.28 -6.32 21.16
N PRO A 118 3.82 -7.17 22.07
CA PRO A 118 3.11 -7.58 23.27
C PRO A 118 2.70 -6.38 24.15
N PRO A 119 1.56 -6.45 24.85
CA PRO A 119 0.70 -7.62 25.05
C PRO A 119 -0.37 -7.82 23.95
N GLN A 120 -0.58 -9.08 23.56
CA GLN A 120 -1.62 -9.46 22.59
C GLN A 120 -3.02 -9.08 23.13
N PRO A 121 -3.89 -8.46 22.30
CA PRO A 121 -5.22 -8.06 22.75
C PRO A 121 -6.13 -9.28 22.99
N PRO A 122 -7.12 -9.19 23.90
CA PRO A 122 -8.11 -10.25 24.10
C PRO A 122 -8.98 -10.48 22.85
N GLU A 123 -9.43 -11.72 22.65
CA GLU A 123 -10.40 -12.12 21.62
C GLU A 123 -11.63 -11.19 21.62
N PRO A 124 -12.14 -10.72 20.46
CA PRO A 124 -11.88 -11.19 19.08
C PRO A 124 -10.98 -10.27 18.23
N ILE A 125 -10.25 -9.34 18.85
CA ILE A 125 -9.42 -8.35 18.15
C ILE A 125 -8.36 -8.98 17.22
N PRO A 126 -7.67 -10.10 17.59
CA PRO A 126 -6.68 -10.74 16.72
C PRO A 126 -7.27 -11.21 15.37
N THR A 127 -8.47 -11.78 15.40
CA THR A 127 -9.16 -12.32 14.22
C THR A 127 -9.52 -11.23 13.20
N LEU A 128 -9.87 -10.03 13.69
CA LEU A 128 -10.13 -8.88 12.82
C LEU A 128 -8.83 -8.31 12.23
N THR A 129 -7.72 -8.34 12.98
CA THR A 129 -6.42 -7.88 12.47
C THR A 129 -5.81 -8.80 11.42
N GLN A 130 -6.06 -10.11 11.49
CA GLN A 130 -5.69 -11.08 10.45
C GLN A 130 -6.46 -10.86 9.14
N LEU A 131 -7.63 -10.24 9.19
CA LEU A 131 -8.38 -9.89 7.99
C LEU A 131 -7.76 -8.71 7.22
N ILE A 132 -6.95 -7.89 7.91
CA ILE A 132 -6.37 -6.67 7.35
C ILE A 132 -4.98 -7.01 6.78
N PRO A 133 -4.72 -6.87 5.47
CA PRO A 133 -3.46 -7.27 4.85
C PRO A 133 -2.20 -6.56 5.39
N THR A 134 -2.37 -5.40 6.05
CA THR A 134 -1.25 -4.74 6.73
C THR A 134 -0.70 -5.50 7.93
N SER A 135 -1.46 -6.42 8.55
CA SER A 135 -0.92 -7.32 9.58
C SER A 135 0.12 -8.26 9.00
N HIS A 136 -0.19 -8.90 7.87
CA HIS A 136 0.72 -9.78 7.13
C HIS A 136 1.94 -9.02 6.61
N MET A 137 1.78 -7.78 6.15
CA MET A 137 2.91 -6.93 5.76
C MET A 137 3.84 -6.65 6.95
N ALA A 138 3.28 -6.27 8.10
CA ALA A 138 4.07 -5.93 9.28
C ALA A 138 4.75 -7.17 9.88
N GLU A 139 4.10 -8.32 9.88
CA GLU A 139 4.69 -9.59 10.31
C GLU A 139 5.78 -10.05 9.33
N ALA A 140 5.58 -9.91 8.01
CA ALA A 140 6.60 -10.24 7.02
C ALA A 140 7.87 -9.38 7.18
N ILE A 141 7.72 -8.07 7.46
CA ILE A 141 8.86 -7.18 7.75
C ILE A 141 9.53 -7.53 9.08
N ARG A 142 8.75 -7.86 10.12
CA ARG A 142 9.28 -8.27 11.43
C ARG A 142 10.07 -9.57 11.31
N LEU A 143 9.52 -10.57 10.64
CA LEU A 143 10.16 -11.86 10.40
C LEU A 143 11.41 -11.70 9.54
N SER A 144 11.41 -10.82 8.53
CA SER A 144 12.58 -10.58 7.67
C SER A 144 13.75 -9.89 8.39
N LEU A 145 13.44 -9.06 9.40
CA LEU A 145 14.43 -8.45 10.30
C LEU A 145 14.91 -9.39 11.40
N SER A 146 14.19 -10.50 11.66
CA SER A 146 14.66 -11.54 12.55
C SER A 146 15.69 -12.42 11.84
N ASN A 147 16.80 -12.73 12.52
CA ASN A 147 17.96 -13.44 11.95
C ASN A 147 17.69 -14.88 11.45
N HIS A 148 16.44 -15.35 11.51
CA HIS A 148 15.99 -16.70 11.15
C HIS A 148 14.99 -16.71 9.96
N ALA A 149 14.85 -15.60 9.24
CA ALA A 149 13.93 -15.45 8.11
C ALA A 149 14.20 -16.48 6.99
N THR A 150 13.37 -17.52 6.92
CA THR A 150 13.41 -18.50 5.84
C THR A 150 12.24 -18.23 4.88
N LEU A 151 12.43 -18.43 3.58
CA LEU A 151 11.36 -18.21 2.58
C LEU A 151 10.08 -19.03 2.87
N SER A 152 10.23 -20.15 3.58
CA SER A 152 9.13 -21.01 4.04
C SER A 152 8.31 -20.41 5.17
N SER A 153 8.88 -19.58 6.04
CA SER A 153 8.15 -18.96 7.15
C SER A 153 7.37 -17.73 6.73
N VAL A 154 7.85 -17.02 5.69
CA VAL A 154 7.23 -15.77 5.19
C VAL A 154 6.32 -16.03 3.97
N GLY A 155 6.42 -17.21 3.35
CA GLY A 155 5.64 -17.58 2.16
C GLY A 155 4.12 -17.37 2.29
N PRO A 156 3.45 -17.83 3.36
CA PRO A 156 2.00 -17.66 3.52
C PRO A 156 1.59 -16.18 3.56
N ASP A 157 2.32 -15.35 4.29
CA ASP A 157 2.06 -13.91 4.41
C ASP A 157 2.25 -13.19 3.08
N LEU A 158 3.28 -13.56 2.31
CA LEU A 158 3.53 -12.99 0.97
C LEU A 158 2.43 -13.36 -0.02
N VAL A 159 1.89 -14.60 0.05
CA VAL A 159 0.80 -15.04 -0.82
C VAL A 159 -0.48 -14.28 -0.51
N ILE A 160 -0.83 -14.12 0.77
CA ILE A 160 -2.02 -13.35 1.19
C ILE A 160 -1.87 -11.88 0.77
N LEU A 161 -0.68 -11.31 0.98
CA LEU A 161 -0.39 -9.93 0.57
C LEU A 161 -0.52 -9.77 -0.94
N ALA A 162 0.11 -10.64 -1.73
CA ALA A 162 0.02 -10.61 -3.19
C ALA A 162 -1.43 -10.79 -3.70
N ALA A 163 -2.21 -11.69 -3.09
CA ALA A 163 -3.62 -11.87 -3.43
C ALA A 163 -4.43 -10.59 -3.16
N SER A 164 -4.21 -9.96 -1.99
CA SER A 164 -4.87 -8.71 -1.63
C SER A 164 -4.51 -7.56 -2.57
N THR A 165 -3.25 -7.48 -2.99
CA THR A 165 -2.78 -6.51 -3.99
C THR A 165 -3.51 -6.68 -5.33
N VAL A 166 -3.62 -7.90 -5.84
CA VAL A 166 -4.36 -8.15 -7.10
C VAL A 166 -5.83 -7.73 -6.97
N ILE A 167 -6.48 -8.02 -5.84
CA ILE A 167 -7.87 -7.64 -5.58
C ILE A 167 -8.04 -6.12 -5.58
N VAL A 168 -7.17 -5.38 -4.88
CA VAL A 168 -7.24 -3.91 -4.82
C VAL A 168 -6.97 -3.30 -6.19
N PHE A 169 -6.02 -3.83 -6.97
CA PHE A 169 -5.77 -3.36 -8.33
C PHE A 169 -6.99 -3.47 -9.25
N ILE A 170 -7.68 -4.62 -9.20
CA ILE A 170 -8.93 -4.83 -9.95
C ILE A 170 -10.01 -3.84 -9.48
N ALA A 171 -10.13 -3.64 -8.16
CA ALA A 171 -11.09 -2.68 -7.60
C ALA A 171 -10.83 -1.24 -8.07
N VAL A 172 -9.56 -0.80 -8.12
CA VAL A 172 -9.18 0.54 -8.62
C VAL A 172 -9.64 0.73 -10.07
N ILE A 173 -9.34 -0.24 -10.94
CA ILE A 173 -9.75 -0.18 -12.36
C ILE A 173 -11.27 -0.16 -12.48
N TRP A 174 -11.97 -0.99 -11.70
CA TRP A 174 -13.43 -1.06 -11.74
C TRP A 174 -14.10 0.23 -11.31
N VAL A 175 -13.64 0.85 -10.21
CA VAL A 175 -14.17 2.13 -9.72
C VAL A 175 -13.93 3.25 -10.74
N LEU A 176 -12.72 3.36 -11.30
CA LEU A 176 -12.40 4.38 -12.31
C LEU A 176 -13.20 4.23 -13.60
N ARG A 177 -13.54 2.99 -13.99
CA ARG A 177 -14.43 2.74 -15.14
C ARG A 177 -15.87 3.15 -14.85
N ARG A 178 -16.33 2.95 -13.61
CA ARG A 178 -17.71 3.23 -13.19
C ARG A 178 -18.01 4.73 -13.06
N GLU A 179 -17.06 5.54 -12.60
CA GLU A 179 -17.24 7.00 -12.50
C GLU A 179 -17.51 7.70 -13.85
N ARG A 180 -17.25 7.05 -14.99
CA ARG A 180 -17.46 7.62 -16.33
C ARG A 180 -18.76 7.16 -17.02
N GLN A 181 -19.55 6.26 -16.42
CA GLN A 181 -20.90 5.90 -16.89
C GLN A 181 -21.95 6.76 -16.20
#